data_AF-A0A484Z068-F1
#
_entry.id   AF-A0A484Z068-F1
#
_cell.length_a   1.000
_cell.length_b   1.000
_cell.length_c   1.000
_cell.angle_alpha   90.00
_cell.angle_beta   90.00
_cell.angle_gamma   90.00
#
_symmetry.space_group_name_H-M   'P 1'
#
loop_
_entity.id
_entity.type
_entity.pdbx_description
1 polymer ?
#
loop_
_entity_poly.entity_id
_entity_poly.type
_entity_poly.pdbx_seq_one_letter_code
_entity_poly.pdbx_strand_id
1 'polypeptide(L)'
;MVALGTLMSTFWILASNSWMHTPQGFTIENGQVIPQDWLAIIFNPSFPYRLIHMSIAAFLCSALFVGASGAWHLLRGNDTPAIRKMFSMAMWMALLVAPIQAVVGDMHGLNTLEHQPAKNCRYRRPLGEPPG
;
A
#
# COMPACT_ATOMS: atom_id res chain seq x y z
N MET A 1 -12.66 -11.33 -15.08
CA MET A 1 -11.81 -10.37 -15.83
C MET A 1 -11.52 -9.06 -15.07
N VAL A 2 -12.42 -8.54 -14.22
CA VAL A 2 -12.20 -7.25 -13.50
C VAL A 2 -11.04 -7.28 -12.50
N ALA A 3 -10.92 -8.33 -11.69
CA ALA A 3 -9.83 -8.45 -10.70
C ALA A 3 -8.44 -8.44 -11.35
N LEU A 4 -8.28 -9.16 -12.45
CA LEU A 4 -7.01 -9.23 -13.19
C LEU A 4 -6.63 -7.86 -13.78
N GLY A 5 -7.59 -7.12 -14.36
CA GLY A 5 -7.34 -5.77 -14.88
C GLY A 5 -6.94 -4.79 -13.77
N THR A 6 -7.56 -4.91 -12.60
CA THR A 6 -7.23 -4.07 -11.43
C THR A 6 -5.80 -4.35 -10.94
N LEU A 7 -5.40 -5.62 -10.88
CA LEU A 7 -4.04 -6.01 -10.50
C LEU A 7 -3.00 -5.52 -11.51
N MET A 8 -3.27 -5.66 -12.82
CA MET A 8 -2.37 -5.15 -13.86
C MET A 8 -2.24 -3.62 -13.83
N SER A 9 -3.33 -2.89 -13.60
CA SER A 9 -3.28 -1.44 -13.44
C SER A 9 -2.47 -1.02 -12.20
N THR A 10 -2.73 -1.69 -11.07
CA THR A 10 -2.00 -1.46 -9.81
C THR A 10 -0.51 -1.71 -10.00
N PHE A 11 -0.13 -2.80 -10.67
CA PHE A 11 1.26 -3.13 -10.96
C PHE A 11 1.99 -1.99 -11.68
N TRP A 12 1.45 -1.48 -12.79
CA TRP A 12 2.13 -0.44 -13.58
C TRP A 12 2.19 0.91 -12.89
N ILE A 13 1.11 1.30 -12.20
CA ILE A 13 1.07 2.56 -11.44
C ILE A 13 2.11 2.52 -10.32
N LEU A 14 2.20 1.41 -9.59
CA LEU A 14 3.18 1.28 -8.51
C LEU A 14 4.60 1.10 -9.01
N ALA A 15 4.82 0.51 -10.18
CA ALA A 15 6.16 0.41 -10.78
C ALA A 15 6.70 1.81 -11.06
N SER A 16 5.89 2.66 -11.69
CA SER A 16 6.21 4.07 -11.93
C SER A 16 6.46 4.84 -10.63
N ASN A 17 5.55 4.73 -9.65
CA ASN A 17 5.72 5.40 -8.36
C ASN A 17 6.99 4.94 -7.62
N SER A 18 7.26 3.64 -7.59
CA SER A 18 8.42 3.10 -6.88
C SER A 18 9.73 3.59 -7.50
N TRP A 19 9.79 3.66 -8.83
CA TRP A 19 10.97 4.19 -9.53
C TRP A 19 11.21 5.68 -9.23
N MET A 20 10.17 6.50 -9.10
CA MET A 20 10.32 7.90 -8.69
C MET A 20 10.95 8.04 -7.29
N HIS A 21 10.80 7.04 -6.43
CA HIS A 21 11.38 7.03 -5.09
C HIS A 21 12.81 6.46 -5.07
N THR A 22 13.06 5.38 -5.79
CA THR A 22 14.39 4.76 -5.89
C THR A 22 14.75 4.60 -7.36
N PRO A 23 15.22 5.68 -8.02
CA PRO A 23 15.45 5.66 -9.45
C PRO A 23 16.74 4.87 -9.72
N GLN A 24 16.61 3.82 -10.54
CA GLN A 24 17.67 2.89 -10.92
C GLN A 24 17.58 2.60 -12.42
N GLY A 25 18.66 2.11 -13.04
CA GLY A 25 18.64 1.58 -14.40
C GLY A 25 18.50 2.66 -15.47
N PHE A 26 18.85 3.90 -15.16
CA PHE A 26 18.83 5.03 -16.09
C PHE A 26 20.18 5.75 -16.11
N THR A 27 20.49 6.40 -17.23
CA THR A 27 21.60 7.35 -17.37
C THR A 27 21.05 8.70 -17.82
N ILE A 28 21.71 9.79 -17.43
CA ILE A 28 21.34 11.13 -17.86
C ILE A 28 22.26 11.53 -19.01
N GLU A 29 21.70 11.62 -20.22
CA GLU A 29 22.41 12.16 -21.38
C GLU A 29 21.72 13.45 -21.81
N ASN A 30 22.48 14.55 -21.91
CA ASN A 30 21.97 15.87 -22.31
C ASN A 30 20.77 16.37 -21.46
N GLY A 31 20.75 16.04 -20.18
CA GLY A 31 19.65 16.40 -19.27
C GLY A 31 18.37 15.57 -19.46
N GLN A 32 18.39 14.55 -20.32
CA GLN A 32 17.29 13.60 -20.49
C GLN A 32 17.61 12.27 -19.80
N VAL A 33 16.59 11.69 -19.18
CA VAL A 33 16.68 10.39 -18.52
C VAL A 33 16.48 9.28 -19.55
N ILE A 34 17.53 8.53 -19.83
CA ILE A 34 17.52 7.40 -20.77
C ILE A 34 17.51 6.08 -19.98
N PRO A 35 16.51 5.22 -20.16
CA PRO A 35 16.46 3.91 -19.52
C PRO A 35 17.50 2.96 -20.15
N GLN A 36 18.40 2.42 -19.35
CA GLN A 36 19.39 1.40 -19.76
C GLN A 36 18.91 -0.03 -19.45
N ASP A 37 18.24 -0.23 -18.32
CA ASP A 37 17.74 -1.54 -17.91
C ASP A 37 16.30 -1.46 -17.40
N TRP A 38 15.36 -1.93 -18.22
CA TRP A 38 13.93 -1.93 -17.93
C TRP A 38 13.55 -2.86 -16.78
N LEU A 39 14.26 -3.98 -16.59
CA LEU A 39 13.97 -4.88 -15.46
C LEU A 39 14.42 -4.24 -14.15
N ALA A 40 15.58 -3.59 -14.15
CA ALA A 40 16.07 -2.83 -13.00
C ALA A 40 15.18 -1.61 -12.66
N ILE A 41 14.55 -0.98 -13.67
CA ILE A 41 13.59 0.11 -13.48
C ILE A 41 12.31 -0.39 -12.80
N ILE A 42 11.76 -1.51 -13.28
CA ILE A 42 10.48 -2.06 -12.80
C ILE A 42 10.65 -2.74 -11.44
N PHE A 43 11.64 -3.61 -11.29
CA PHE A 43 11.91 -4.38 -10.08
C PHE A 43 12.96 -3.72 -9.18
N ASN A 44 12.72 -2.45 -8.84
CA ASN A 44 13.54 -1.76 -7.86
C ASN A 44 13.31 -2.34 -6.43
N PRO A 45 14.25 -2.17 -5.50
CA PRO A 45 14.15 -2.71 -4.13
C PRO A 45 12.89 -2.27 -3.37
N SER A 46 12.32 -1.11 -3.73
CA SER A 46 11.10 -0.57 -3.14
C SER A 46 9.80 -1.19 -3.68
N PHE A 47 9.83 -1.76 -4.88
CA PHE A 47 8.63 -2.12 -5.65
C PHE A 47 7.84 -3.29 -5.05
N PRO A 48 8.45 -4.45 -4.72
CA PRO A 48 7.71 -5.58 -4.16
C PRO A 48 6.99 -5.24 -2.85
N TYR A 49 7.65 -4.48 -1.98
CA TYR A 49 7.08 -4.06 -0.69
C TYR A 49 5.88 -3.13 -0.88
N ARG A 50 5.97 -2.15 -1.78
CA ARG A 50 4.83 -1.25 -2.06
C ARG A 50 3.67 -1.99 -2.70
N LEU A 51 3.96 -2.88 -3.65
CA LEU A 51 2.93 -3.65 -4.34
C LEU A 51 2.12 -4.50 -3.34
N ILE A 52 2.82 -5.24 -2.49
CA ILE A 52 2.18 -6.08 -1.46
C ILE A 52 1.44 -5.20 -0.44
N HIS A 53 2.10 -4.18 0.10
CA HIS A 53 1.49 -3.29 1.11
C HIS A 53 0.22 -2.61 0.62
N MET A 54 0.24 -2.06 -0.60
CA MET A 54 -0.90 -1.31 -1.15
C MET A 54 -2.04 -2.24 -1.55
N SER A 55 -1.72 -3.43 -2.07
CA SER A 55 -2.74 -4.42 -2.45
C SER A 55 -3.48 -4.95 -1.22
N ILE A 56 -2.74 -5.31 -0.17
CA ILE A 56 -3.34 -5.78 1.10
C ILE A 56 -4.13 -4.65 1.77
N ALA A 57 -3.62 -3.40 1.74
CA ALA A 57 -4.36 -2.23 2.23
C ALA A 57 -5.72 -2.05 1.51
N ALA A 58 -5.75 -2.22 0.19
CA ALA A 58 -6.98 -2.07 -0.59
C ALA A 58 -8.04 -3.13 -0.23
N PHE A 59 -7.61 -4.37 0.00
CA PHE A 59 -8.50 -5.43 0.47
C PHE A 59 -9.01 -5.15 1.89
N LEU A 60 -8.14 -4.70 2.78
CA LEU A 60 -8.53 -4.33 4.15
C LEU A 60 -9.53 -3.17 4.15
N CYS A 61 -9.28 -2.13 3.36
CA CYS A 61 -10.19 -0.99 3.22
C CYS A 61 -11.57 -1.44 2.71
N SER A 62 -11.59 -2.33 1.72
CA SER A 62 -12.83 -2.89 1.16
C SER A 62 -13.58 -3.72 2.20
N ALA A 63 -12.87 -4.54 2.99
CA ALA A 63 -13.46 -5.32 4.08
C ALA A 63 -14.07 -4.41 5.15
N LEU A 64 -13.37 -3.36 5.57
CA LEU A 64 -13.88 -2.38 6.54
C LEU A 64 -15.10 -1.63 6.01
N PHE A 65 -15.12 -1.28 4.73
CA PHE A 65 -16.26 -0.62 4.11
C PHE A 65 -17.52 -1.51 4.09
N VAL A 66 -17.37 -2.77 3.67
CA VAL A 66 -18.46 -3.76 3.70
C VAL A 66 -18.91 -4.05 5.13
N GLY A 67 -17.96 -4.15 6.06
CA GLY A 67 -18.23 -4.34 7.49
C GLY A 67 -18.98 -3.15 8.10
N ALA A 68 -18.60 -1.91 7.77
CA ALA A 68 -19.29 -0.71 8.22
C ALA A 68 -20.72 -0.63 7.69
N SER A 69 -20.94 -0.97 6.42
CA SER A 69 -22.29 -1.07 5.84
C SER A 69 -23.14 -2.14 6.55
N GLY A 70 -22.58 -3.32 6.81
CA GLY A 70 -23.27 -4.38 7.54
C GLY A 70 -23.61 -3.99 8.98
N ALA A 71 -22.65 -3.39 9.69
CA ALA A 71 -22.85 -2.88 11.04
C ALA A 71 -23.96 -1.80 11.08
N TRP A 72 -23.95 -0.87 10.12
CA TRP A 72 -24.98 0.17 10.03
C TRP A 72 -26.39 -0.40 9.86
N HIS A 73 -26.55 -1.42 9.03
CA HIS A 73 -27.83 -2.10 8.88
C HIS A 73 -28.27 -2.84 10.15
N LEU A 74 -27.35 -3.54 10.82
CA LEU A 74 -27.65 -4.23 12.09
C LEU A 74 -28.05 -3.24 13.20
N LEU A 75 -27.37 -2.10 13.29
CA LEU A 75 -27.69 -1.04 14.26
C LEU A 75 -29.08 -0.42 14.03
N ARG A 76 -29.58 -0.44 12.79
CA ARG A 76 -30.93 0.02 12.43
C ARG A 76 -32.00 -1.06 12.59
N GLY A 77 -31.66 -2.21 13.17
CA GLY A 77 -32.60 -3.32 13.36
C GLY A 77 -32.89 -4.13 12.09
N ASN A 78 -32.16 -3.90 11.00
CA ASN A 78 -32.29 -4.70 9.78
C ASN A 78 -31.46 -5.99 9.90
N ASP A 79 -31.96 -6.91 10.72
CA ASP A 79 -31.25 -8.12 11.11
C ASP A 79 -31.63 -9.33 10.26
N THR A 80 -31.15 -9.34 9.01
CA THR A 80 -31.36 -10.47 8.11
C THR A 80 -30.15 -11.42 8.12
N PRO A 81 -30.34 -12.72 7.83
CA PRO A 81 -29.24 -13.66 7.68
C PRO A 81 -28.19 -13.22 6.65
N ALA A 82 -28.61 -12.50 5.61
CA ALA A 82 -27.71 -11.94 4.59
C ALA A 82 -26.80 -10.86 5.17
N ILE A 83 -27.34 -9.93 5.96
CA ILE A 83 -26.58 -8.83 6.57
C ILE A 83 -25.62 -9.36 7.63
N ARG A 84 -26.06 -10.33 8.45
CA ARG A 84 -25.17 -11.03 9.41
C ARG A 84 -24.02 -11.74 8.71
N LYS A 85 -24.28 -12.41 7.58
CA LYS A 85 -23.24 -13.07 6.78
C LYS A 85 -22.27 -12.06 6.18
N MET A 86 -22.77 -10.98 5.60
CA MET A 86 -21.96 -9.90 5.05
C MET A 86 -21.03 -9.30 6.11
N PHE A 87 -21.57 -8.96 7.28
CA PHE A 87 -20.80 -8.42 8.40
C PHE A 87 -19.77 -9.43 8.92
N SER A 88 -20.16 -10.69 9.12
CA SER A 88 -19.26 -11.75 9.59
C SER A 88 -18.10 -12.00 8.62
N MET A 89 -18.36 -12.10 7.31
CA MET A 89 -17.31 -12.27 6.30
C MET A 89 -16.33 -11.09 6.27
N ALA A 90 -16.83 -9.87 6.42
CA ALA A 90 -15.99 -8.67 6.52
C ALA A 90 -15.10 -8.69 7.78
N MET A 91 -15.65 -9.08 8.93
CA MET A 91 -14.89 -9.18 10.18
C MET A 91 -13.81 -10.28 10.14
N TRP A 92 -14.10 -11.44 9.55
CA TRP A 92 -13.10 -12.50 9.35
C TRP A 92 -11.96 -12.05 8.44
N MET A 93 -12.29 -11.35 7.35
CA MET A 93 -11.28 -10.76 6.46
C MET A 93 -10.42 -9.74 7.21
N ALA A 94 -11.04 -8.81 7.94
CA ALA A 94 -10.32 -7.80 8.70
C ALA A 94 -9.41 -8.42 9.78
N LEU A 95 -9.88 -9.46 10.47
CA LEU A 95 -9.13 -10.16 11.52
C LEU A 95 -7.82 -10.79 10.99
N LEU A 96 -7.84 -11.36 9.79
CA LEU A 96 -6.66 -11.99 9.19
C LEU A 96 -5.78 -10.97 8.47
N VAL A 97 -6.37 -10.05 7.74
CA VAL A 97 -5.65 -9.10 6.89
C VAL A 97 -5.01 -7.98 7.70
N ALA A 98 -5.63 -7.51 8.79
CA ALA A 98 -5.08 -6.40 9.56
C ALA A 98 -3.72 -6.71 10.23
N PRO A 99 -3.51 -7.88 10.88
CA PRO A 99 -2.18 -8.24 11.39
C PRO A 99 -1.14 -8.38 10.29
N ILE A 100 -1.51 -9.00 9.15
CA ILE A 100 -0.60 -9.13 7.99
C ILE A 100 -0.23 -7.74 7.45
N GLN A 101 -1.20 -6.85 7.32
CA GLN A 101 -0.99 -5.47 6.88
C GLN A 101 -0.06 -4.71 7.82
N ALA A 102 -0.16 -4.93 9.13
CA ALA A 102 0.70 -4.31 10.13
C ALA A 102 2.16 -4.78 9.95
N VAL A 103 2.40 -6.08 9.80
CA VAL A 103 3.75 -6.64 9.59
C VAL A 103 4.33 -6.17 8.25
N VAL A 104 3.55 -6.25 7.17
CA VAL A 104 3.99 -5.78 5.84
C VAL A 104 4.25 -4.26 5.83
N GLY A 105 3.45 -3.50 6.57
CA GLY A 105 3.64 -2.07 6.77
C GLY A 105 4.93 -1.72 7.50
N ASP A 106 5.24 -2.47 8.55
CA ASP A 106 6.50 -2.31 9.29
C ASP A 106 7.72 -2.64 8.38
N MET A 107 7.65 -3.75 7.63
CA MET A 107 8.68 -4.10 6.65
C MET A 107 8.83 -3.04 5.54
N HIS A 108 7.72 -2.46 5.06
CA HIS A 108 7.76 -1.37 4.10
C HIS A 108 8.38 -0.10 4.70
N GLY A 109 8.11 0.20 5.96
CA GLY A 109 8.70 1.30 6.71
C GLY A 109 10.22 1.14 6.92
N LEU A 110 10.66 -0.08 7.25
CA LEU A 110 12.07 -0.43 7.41
C LEU A 110 12.86 -0.35 6.10
N ASN A 111 12.31 -0.81 4.97
CA ASN A 111 12.96 -0.64 3.67
C ASN A 111 13.02 0.85 3.25
N THR A 112 11.98 1.62 3.57
CA THR A 112 11.99 3.08 3.36
C THR A 112 13.05 3.78 4.21
N LEU A 113 13.37 3.25 5.40
CA LEU A 113 14.45 3.77 6.27
C LEU A 113 15.84 3.61 5.64
N GLU A 114 16.13 2.48 5.00
CA GLU A 114 17.43 2.23 4.37
C GLU A 114 17.65 3.07 3.10
N HIS A 115 16.58 3.35 2.33
CA HIS A 115 16.69 4.01 1.03
C HIS A 115 16.25 5.49 1.01
N GLN A 116 15.46 5.95 1.98
CA GLN A 116 14.98 7.35 2.07
C GLN A 116 14.93 7.87 3.54
N PRO A 117 16.09 8.03 4.22
CA PRO A 117 16.14 8.47 5.63
C PRO A 117 15.54 9.87 5.88
N ALA A 118 15.47 10.73 4.86
CA ALA A 118 14.90 12.07 4.95
C ALA A 118 13.41 12.10 5.30
N LYS A 119 12.63 11.05 4.99
CA LYS A 119 11.18 11.03 5.25
C LYS A 119 10.83 10.88 6.73
N ASN A 120 11.66 10.18 7.50
CA ASN A 120 11.41 9.95 8.93
C ASN A 120 12.01 11.04 9.84
N CYS A 121 12.99 11.82 9.37
CA CYS A 121 13.56 12.92 10.14
C CYS A 121 12.51 13.98 10.53
N ARG A 122 11.41 14.10 9.75
CA ARG A 122 10.26 14.96 10.08
C ARG A 122 9.24 14.32 11.03
N TYR A 123 9.14 12.99 11.07
CA TYR A 123 8.20 12.27 11.96
C TYR A 123 8.80 12.00 13.35
N ARG A 124 10.12 11.82 13.44
CA ARG A 124 10.88 11.65 14.68
C ARG A 124 11.67 12.89 15.06
N ARG A 125 11.18 14.08 14.68
CA ARG A 125 11.77 15.32 15.19
C ARG A 125 11.28 15.50 16.63
N PRO A 126 12.14 15.49 17.66
CA PRO A 126 11.74 15.99 18.96
C PRO A 126 11.23 17.42 18.77
N LEU A 127 10.06 17.73 19.36
CA LEU A 127 9.48 19.09 19.34
C LEU A 127 10.47 20.04 20.02
N GLY A 128 11.38 20.66 19.27
CA GLY A 128 12.38 21.55 19.85
C GLY A 128 13.53 22.00 18.95
N GLU A 129 13.84 21.34 17.84
CA GLU A 129 14.95 21.79 16.97
C GLU A 129 14.50 22.81 15.91
N PRO A 130 15.23 23.94 15.73
CA PRO A 130 14.95 24.90 14.67
C PRO A 130 15.36 24.34 13.29
N PRO A 131 14.67 24.71 12.20
CA PRO A 131 15.07 24.33 10.85
C PRO A 131 16.44 24.95 10.52
N GLY A 132 17.38 24.11 10.06
CA GLY A 132 18.63 24.53 9.45
C GLY A 132 18.47 24.73 7.94
#